data_AF-A0A5P8NE79-F1
#
_entry.id   AF-A0A5P8NE79-F1
#
_cell.length_a   1.000
_cell.length_b   1.000
_cell.length_c   1.000
_cell.angle_alpha   90.00
_cell.angle_beta   90.00
_cell.angle_gamma   90.00
#
_symmetry.space_group_name_H-M   'P 1'
#
loop_
_entity.id
_entity.type
_entity.pdbx_description
1 polymer ?
#
loop_
_entity_poly.entity_id
_entity_poly.type
_entity_poly.pdbx_seq_one_letter_code
_entity_poly.pdbx_strand_id
1 'polypeptide(L)'
;MIFTTVNFGRYENKNKTLPQILFDDADWFFYQYERNHFKGALANESEYLYHRARNICIPKEHPDNWKVEYMQQHPSQKFASMMIVQLSKPNHEGISKATYMDRIDMRFPKSIGDYDKLGYQLFIKNMKHCIFGSTTIRMTKKKCEDFFRDDSKFFLGSTFS
;
A
#
# COMPACT_ATOMS: atom_id res chain seq x y z
N MET A 1 -6.20 -11.52 -14.90
CA MET A 1 -4.85 -11.02 -15.24
C MET A 1 -3.79 -12.04 -14.84
N ILE A 2 -2.80 -12.29 -15.72
CA ILE A 2 -1.59 -13.07 -15.42
C ILE A 2 -0.46 -12.07 -15.20
N PHE A 3 0.32 -12.23 -14.12
CA PHE A 3 1.41 -11.31 -13.79
C PHE A 3 2.75 -11.81 -14.30
N THR A 4 3.47 -10.94 -14.98
CA THR A 4 4.81 -11.23 -15.49
C THR A 4 5.87 -10.98 -14.43
N THR A 5 6.99 -11.71 -14.54
CA THR A 5 8.15 -11.48 -13.68
C THR A 5 8.86 -10.21 -14.11
N VAL A 6 9.16 -9.35 -13.16
CA VAL A 6 10.00 -8.17 -13.38
C VAL A 6 11.43 -8.63 -13.61
N ASN A 7 12.03 -8.20 -14.71
CA ASN A 7 13.42 -8.54 -15.05
C ASN A 7 14.27 -7.29 -15.34
N PHE A 8 14.14 -6.24 -14.52
CA PHE A 8 14.96 -5.03 -14.63
C PHE A 8 15.17 -4.34 -13.28
N GLY A 9 16.13 -3.42 -13.24
CA GLY A 9 16.51 -2.69 -12.03
C GLY A 9 16.92 -3.65 -10.91
N ARG A 10 16.60 -3.32 -9.65
CA ARG A 10 16.96 -4.16 -8.50
C ARG A 10 16.28 -5.53 -8.45
N TYR A 11 15.28 -5.76 -9.31
CA TYR A 11 14.49 -6.98 -9.36
C TYR A 11 14.85 -7.90 -10.53
N GLU A 12 15.83 -7.51 -11.34
CA GLU A 12 16.42 -8.38 -12.36
C GLU A 12 16.86 -9.72 -11.75
N ASN A 13 16.57 -10.82 -12.45
CA ASN A 13 16.88 -12.20 -12.02
C ASN A 13 16.31 -12.63 -10.65
N LYS A 14 15.36 -11.88 -10.06
CA LYS A 14 14.76 -12.22 -8.75
C LYS A 14 13.47 -13.03 -8.83
N ASN A 15 12.96 -13.26 -10.05
CA ASN A 15 11.73 -14.01 -10.31
C ASN A 15 10.50 -13.50 -9.51
N LYS A 16 10.44 -12.18 -9.25
CA LYS A 16 9.32 -11.54 -8.54
C LYS A 16 8.35 -10.88 -9.52
N THR A 17 7.06 -10.98 -9.24
CA THR A 17 6.01 -10.23 -9.95
C THR A 17 5.74 -8.88 -9.28
N LEU A 18 5.10 -7.95 -9.98
CA LEU A 18 4.74 -6.63 -9.41
C LEU A 18 3.90 -6.72 -8.12
N PRO A 19 2.92 -7.64 -7.98
CA PRO A 19 2.23 -7.88 -6.70
C PRO A 19 3.19 -8.23 -5.55
N GLN A 20 4.20 -9.05 -5.81
CA GLN A 20 5.20 -9.38 -4.77
C GLN A 20 6.04 -8.17 -4.41
N ILE A 21 6.40 -7.37 -5.41
CA ILE A 21 7.22 -6.16 -5.21
C ILE A 21 6.45 -5.13 -4.38
N LEU A 22 5.14 -4.94 -4.58
CA LEU A 22 4.35 -4.05 -3.72
C LEU A 22 4.42 -4.40 -2.22
N PHE A 23 4.48 -5.70 -1.88
CA PHE A 23 4.63 -6.14 -0.48
C PHE A 23 6.08 -6.23 0.03
N ASP A 24 7.06 -5.98 -0.85
CA ASP A 24 8.50 -6.06 -0.58
C ASP A 24 9.15 -4.67 -0.54
N ASP A 25 8.83 -3.84 -1.54
CA ASP A 25 9.31 -2.49 -1.76
C ASP A 25 8.31 -1.68 -2.61
N ALA A 26 7.26 -1.18 -1.95
CA ALA A 26 6.26 -0.35 -2.61
C ALA A 26 6.84 0.98 -3.14
N ASP A 27 7.85 1.57 -2.47
CA ASP A 27 8.49 2.80 -2.96
C ASP A 27 9.13 2.59 -4.33
N TRP A 28 9.84 1.47 -4.52
CA TRP A 28 10.38 1.11 -5.83
C TRP A 28 9.27 1.01 -6.88
N PHE A 29 8.16 0.31 -6.57
CA PHE A 29 7.04 0.21 -7.52
C PHE A 29 6.52 1.58 -7.93
N PHE A 30 6.19 2.45 -6.96
CA PHE A 30 5.64 3.77 -7.24
C PHE A 30 6.63 4.67 -7.97
N TYR A 31 7.92 4.63 -7.61
CA TYR A 31 8.96 5.37 -8.33
C TYR A 31 9.03 4.96 -9.81
N GLN A 32 8.98 3.66 -10.11
CA GLN A 32 9.05 3.18 -11.51
C GLN A 32 7.77 3.50 -12.29
N TYR A 33 6.60 3.43 -11.64
CA TYR A 33 5.32 3.78 -12.26
C TYR A 33 5.27 5.28 -12.61
N GLU A 34 5.58 6.15 -11.65
CA GLU A 34 5.52 7.61 -11.82
C GLU A 34 6.50 8.16 -12.86
N ARG A 35 7.60 7.43 -13.12
CA ARG A 35 8.56 7.76 -14.18
C ARG A 35 8.30 7.03 -15.51
N ASN A 36 7.18 6.32 -15.63
CA ASN A 36 6.80 5.59 -16.84
C ASN A 36 7.89 4.60 -17.31
N HIS A 37 8.55 3.92 -16.37
CA HIS A 37 9.63 2.97 -16.64
C HIS A 37 9.13 1.57 -17.00
N PHE A 38 7.89 1.21 -16.65
CA PHE A 38 7.30 -0.06 -17.06
C PHE A 38 6.99 -0.05 -18.56
N LYS A 39 7.25 -1.18 -19.24
CA LYS A 39 7.07 -1.37 -20.69
C LYS A 39 6.35 -2.69 -20.98
N GLY A 40 5.69 -2.78 -22.14
CA GLY A 40 5.00 -3.99 -22.57
C GLY A 40 3.96 -4.47 -21.56
N ALA A 41 3.94 -5.77 -21.27
CA ALA A 41 3.01 -6.37 -20.29
C ALA A 41 3.08 -5.69 -18.91
N LEU A 42 4.29 -5.33 -18.45
CA LEU A 42 4.49 -4.68 -17.16
C LEU A 42 3.84 -3.30 -17.09
N ALA A 43 3.70 -2.58 -18.21
CA ALA A 43 2.99 -1.29 -18.22
C ALA A 43 1.51 -1.48 -17.87
N ASN A 44 0.85 -2.41 -18.55
CA ASN A 44 -0.57 -2.73 -18.30
C ASN A 44 -0.80 -3.29 -16.89
N GLU A 45 0.10 -4.17 -16.42
CA GLU A 45 0.03 -4.69 -15.05
C GLU A 45 0.27 -3.59 -14.01
N SER A 46 1.18 -2.66 -14.28
CA SER A 46 1.47 -1.56 -13.37
C SER A 46 0.29 -0.59 -13.23
N GLU A 47 -0.43 -0.30 -14.31
CA GLU A 47 -1.66 0.51 -14.27
C GLU A 47 -2.73 -0.16 -13.40
N TYR A 48 -2.99 -1.44 -13.67
CA TYR A 48 -3.94 -2.25 -12.91
C TYR A 48 -3.63 -2.26 -11.40
N LEU A 49 -2.35 -2.38 -11.07
CA LEU A 49 -1.87 -2.44 -9.68
C LEU A 49 -1.79 -1.07 -9.02
N TYR A 50 -1.47 -0.01 -9.76
CA TYR A 50 -1.41 1.34 -9.23
C TYR A 50 -2.75 1.77 -8.65
N HIS A 51 -3.84 1.58 -9.41
CA HIS A 51 -5.18 1.89 -8.92
C HIS A 51 -5.55 1.07 -7.68
N ARG A 52 -5.24 -0.23 -7.68
CA ARG A 52 -5.57 -1.13 -6.57
C ARG A 52 -4.76 -0.83 -5.32
N ALA A 53 -3.45 -0.64 -5.45
CA ALA A 53 -2.56 -0.35 -4.33
C ALA A 53 -2.91 0.96 -3.61
N ARG A 54 -3.60 1.88 -4.28
CA ARG A 54 -4.06 3.15 -3.70
C ARG A 54 -5.49 3.11 -3.13
N ASN A 55 -6.22 2.02 -3.35
CA ASN A 55 -7.64 1.90 -3.05
C ASN A 55 -8.01 0.60 -2.34
N ILE A 56 -7.16 0.11 -1.45
CA ILE A 56 -7.44 -1.12 -0.67
C ILE A 56 -8.55 -0.83 0.35
N CYS A 57 -9.60 -1.65 0.36
CA CYS A 57 -10.70 -1.58 1.30
C CYS A 57 -10.24 -1.88 2.74
N ILE A 58 -10.93 -1.28 3.70
CA ILE A 58 -10.80 -1.64 5.11
C ILE A 58 -11.44 -3.03 5.33
N PRO A 59 -10.72 -4.04 5.83
CA PRO A 59 -11.24 -5.41 6.03
C PRO A 59 -12.07 -5.52 7.31
N LYS A 60 -13.14 -4.72 7.40
CA LYS A 60 -14.09 -4.68 8.51
C LYS A 60 -15.53 -4.69 7.99
N GLU A 61 -16.43 -5.26 8.78
CA GLU A 61 -17.86 -5.07 8.56
C GLU A 61 -18.23 -3.60 8.77
N HIS A 62 -19.21 -3.13 7.99
CA HIS A 62 -19.67 -1.73 7.98
C HIS A 62 -18.50 -0.73 7.81
N PRO A 63 -17.80 -0.74 6.65
CA PRO A 63 -16.55 0.02 6.45
C PRO A 63 -16.69 1.51 6.73
N ASP A 64 -17.88 2.11 6.54
CA ASP A 64 -18.15 3.53 6.81
C ASP A 64 -17.93 3.94 8.28
N ASN A 65 -17.94 2.99 9.21
CA ASN A 65 -17.68 3.23 10.63
C ASN A 65 -16.19 3.28 10.98
N TRP A 66 -15.32 2.99 10.00
CA TRP A 66 -13.89 2.81 10.19
C TRP A 66 -13.10 3.76 9.31
N LYS A 67 -11.96 4.21 9.83
CA LYS A 67 -10.95 4.94 9.05
C LYS A 67 -9.60 4.28 9.22
N VAL A 68 -8.74 4.47 8.23
CA VAL A 68 -7.30 4.23 8.35
C VAL A 68 -6.69 5.50 8.90
N GLU A 69 -6.15 5.43 10.12
CA GLU A 69 -5.34 6.48 10.71
C GLU A 69 -3.89 6.29 10.29
N TYR A 70 -3.29 7.36 9.79
CA TYR A 70 -1.90 7.46 9.44
C TYR A 70 -1.22 8.50 10.33
N MET A 71 -0.21 8.08 11.07
CA MET A 71 0.53 8.97 11.96
C MET A 71 1.84 9.40 11.31
N GLN A 72 2.10 10.71 11.37
CA GLN A 72 3.36 11.31 10.97
C GLN A 72 4.11 11.78 12.22
N GLN A 73 5.40 11.44 12.30
CA GLN A 73 6.26 11.87 13.39
C GLN A 73 6.71 13.32 13.17
N HIS A 74 6.55 14.17 14.19
CA HIS A 74 7.19 15.49 14.23
C HIS A 74 8.48 15.45 15.09
N PRO A 75 9.52 16.24 14.74
CA PRO A 75 9.61 17.16 13.59
C PRO A 75 10.13 16.49 12.31
N SER A 76 10.48 15.20 12.34
CA SER A 76 11.15 14.48 11.23
C SER A 76 10.30 14.36 9.96
N GLN A 77 8.98 14.59 10.06
CA GLN A 77 8.01 14.42 9.00
C GLN A 77 8.07 13.02 8.37
N LYS A 78 8.37 11.98 9.15
CA LYS A 78 8.44 10.59 8.68
C LYS A 78 7.17 9.82 9.01
N PHE A 79 6.92 8.75 8.27
CA PHE A 79 5.83 7.83 8.61
C PHE A 79 6.11 7.17 9.97
N ALA A 80 5.11 7.20 10.87
CA ALA A 80 5.22 6.64 12.22
C ALA A 80 4.40 5.35 12.38
N SER A 81 3.12 5.37 12.04
CA SER A 81 2.25 4.20 12.19
C SER A 81 1.01 4.27 11.30
N MET A 82 0.36 3.11 11.15
CA MET A 82 -0.95 2.96 10.54
C MET A 82 -1.80 2.05 11.40
N MET A 83 -3.07 2.39 11.57
CA MET A 83 -4.06 1.52 12.23
C MET A 83 -5.48 1.79 11.72
N ILE A 84 -6.35 0.79 11.86
CA ILE A 84 -7.78 0.92 11.56
C ILE A 84 -8.50 1.30 12.86
N VAL A 85 -9.18 2.43 12.85
CA VAL A 85 -9.84 3.02 14.03
C VAL A 85 -11.33 3.25 13.76
N GLN A 86 -12.15 3.23 14.83
CA GLN A 86 -13.56 3.60 14.75
C GLN A 86 -13.73 5.11 14.86
N LEU A 87 -14.65 5.69 14.09
CA LEU A 87 -14.96 7.12 14.09
C LEU A 87 -15.45 7.67 15.44
N SER A 88 -15.99 6.81 16.31
CA SER A 88 -16.55 7.23 17.61
C SER A 88 -15.50 7.49 18.70
N LYS A 89 -14.22 7.19 18.45
CA LYS A 89 -13.15 7.47 19.41
C LYS A 89 -12.69 8.93 19.28
N PRO A 90 -12.51 9.68 20.39
CA PRO A 90 -12.01 11.04 20.32
C PRO A 90 -10.67 11.09 19.60
N ASN A 91 -10.49 12.11 18.75
CA ASN A 91 -9.26 12.35 18.00
C ASN A 91 -8.06 12.39 18.95
N HIS A 92 -6.94 11.80 18.52
CA HIS A 92 -5.70 11.73 19.29
C HIS A 92 -5.26 13.13 19.78
N GLU A 93 -5.25 13.35 21.10
CA GLU A 93 -4.71 14.57 21.72
C GLU A 93 -3.19 14.43 21.85
N GLY A 94 -2.45 14.85 20.82
CA GLY A 94 -0.99 14.83 20.82
C GLY A 94 -0.38 15.74 19.75
N ILE A 95 0.94 15.92 19.78
CA ILE A 95 1.69 16.78 18.83
C ILE A 95 1.71 16.17 17.41
N SER A 96 1.53 14.84 17.29
CA SER A 96 1.60 14.12 16.02
C SER A 96 0.40 14.40 15.12
N LYS A 97 0.63 14.71 13.84
CA LYS A 97 -0.44 14.91 12.85
C LYS A 97 -0.97 13.56 12.37
N ALA A 98 -2.27 13.34 12.57
CA ALA A 98 -3.01 12.19 12.04
C ALA A 98 -3.66 12.55 10.70
N THR A 99 -3.56 11.66 9.72
CA THR A 99 -4.38 11.70 8.50
C THR A 99 -5.33 10.51 8.50
N TYR A 100 -6.60 10.75 8.23
CA TYR A 100 -7.63 9.70 8.19
C TYR A 100 -8.09 9.47 6.76
N MET A 101 -8.18 8.21 6.33
CA MET A 101 -8.68 7.83 5.00
C MET A 101 -9.68 6.68 5.08
N ASP A 102 -10.59 6.59 4.12
CA ASP A 102 -11.55 5.48 3.96
C ASP A 102 -10.94 4.21 3.37
N ARG A 103 -9.66 4.27 3.01
CA ARG A 103 -8.95 3.22 2.29
C ARG A 103 -7.50 3.17 2.72
N ILE A 104 -6.87 2.02 2.52
CA ILE A 104 -5.44 1.86 2.63
C ILE A 104 -4.82 2.27 1.29
N ASP A 105 -4.06 3.36 1.30
CA ASP A 105 -3.21 3.82 0.19
C ASP A 105 -1.73 3.43 0.45
N MET A 106 -1.20 2.50 -0.35
CA MET A 106 0.20 2.05 -0.27
C MET A 106 1.22 3.13 -0.66
N ARG A 107 0.79 4.19 -1.35
CA ARG A 107 1.64 5.32 -1.74
C ARG A 107 1.80 6.33 -0.61
N PHE A 108 0.99 6.24 0.44
CA PHE A 108 0.93 7.25 1.49
C PHE A 108 2.31 7.62 2.09
N PRO A 109 3.22 6.69 2.44
CA PRO A 109 4.53 7.08 2.96
C PRO A 109 5.34 7.99 2.02
N LYS A 110 5.19 7.82 0.69
CA LYS A 110 5.83 8.69 -0.31
C LYS A 110 5.18 10.08 -0.41
N SER A 111 3.90 10.24 -0.03
CA SER A 111 3.27 11.56 0.04
C SER A 111 3.73 12.40 1.24
N ILE A 112 4.31 11.76 2.26
CA ILE A 112 4.82 12.42 3.45
C ILE A 112 6.24 12.96 3.23
N GLY A 113 7.09 12.19 2.56
CA GLY A 113 8.47 12.58 2.28
C GLY A 113 9.07 11.76 1.16
N ASP A 114 9.93 12.39 0.37
CA ASP A 114 10.66 11.71 -0.69
C ASP A 114 11.64 10.69 -0.08
N TYR A 115 11.50 9.43 -0.50
CA TYR A 115 12.41 8.32 -0.16
C TYR A 115 12.53 8.00 1.34
N ASP A 116 11.42 7.60 1.98
CA ASP A 116 11.43 7.05 3.35
C ASP A 116 11.44 5.51 3.38
N LYS A 117 12.63 4.91 3.18
CA LYS A 117 12.80 3.45 3.18
C LYS A 117 12.34 2.77 4.47
N LEU A 118 12.64 3.38 5.62
CA LEU A 118 12.25 2.83 6.92
C LEU A 118 10.74 3.01 7.15
N GLY A 119 10.18 4.16 6.78
CA GLY A 119 8.75 4.42 6.79
C GLY A 119 7.98 3.41 5.96
N TYR A 120 8.45 3.08 4.76
CA TYR A 120 7.83 2.04 3.92
C TYR A 120 7.90 0.63 4.53
N GLN A 121 9.03 0.25 5.13
CA GLN A 121 9.13 -1.05 5.83
C GLN A 121 8.14 -1.12 6.99
N LEU A 122 8.05 -0.05 7.78
CA LEU A 122 7.11 0.04 8.89
C LEU A 122 5.66 0.05 8.40
N PHE A 123 5.36 0.79 7.34
CA PHE A 123 4.06 0.81 6.68
C PHE A 123 3.63 -0.60 6.27
N ILE A 124 4.47 -1.33 5.53
CA ILE A 124 4.16 -2.69 5.06
C ILE A 124 3.89 -3.62 6.26
N LYS A 125 4.65 -3.48 7.36
CA LYS A 125 4.44 -4.25 8.59
C LYS A 125 3.06 -3.99 9.20
N ASN A 126 2.68 -2.71 9.35
CA ASN A 126 1.37 -2.32 9.91
C ASN A 126 0.22 -2.72 8.98
N MET A 127 0.37 -2.52 7.68
CA MET A 127 -0.62 -2.90 6.67
C MET A 127 -0.86 -4.42 6.68
N LYS A 128 0.19 -5.25 6.79
CA LYS A 128 0.04 -6.70 6.91
C LYS A 128 -0.74 -7.10 8.17
N HIS A 129 -0.53 -6.41 9.28
CA HIS A 129 -1.33 -6.64 10.48
C HIS A 129 -2.79 -6.25 10.27
N CYS A 130 -3.07 -5.09 9.67
CA CYS A 130 -4.42 -4.63 9.38
C CYS A 130 -5.18 -5.58 8.44
N ILE A 131 -4.51 -6.09 7.39
CA ILE A 131 -5.14 -6.91 6.34
C ILE A 131 -5.17 -8.40 6.68
N PHE A 132 -4.11 -8.92 7.29
CA PHE A 132 -3.91 -10.36 7.49
C PHE A 132 -3.80 -10.78 8.96
N GLY A 133 -3.95 -9.83 9.91
CA GLY A 133 -3.80 -10.10 11.34
C GLY A 133 -2.36 -10.34 11.81
N SER A 134 -1.36 -10.31 10.91
CA SER A 134 0.03 -10.65 11.25
C SER A 134 1.04 -9.72 10.58
N THR A 135 1.99 -9.21 11.37
CA THR A 135 3.09 -8.35 10.90
C THR A 135 4.19 -9.11 10.16
N THR A 136 4.30 -10.42 10.38
CA THR A 136 5.40 -11.29 9.89
C THR A 136 4.94 -12.28 8.83
N ILE A 137 3.68 -12.16 8.37
CA ILE A 137 3.13 -13.09 7.40
C ILE A 137 3.97 -13.16 6.12
N ARG A 138 4.28 -14.40 5.71
CA ARG A 138 5.04 -14.64 4.48
C ARG A 138 4.17 -14.31 3.26
N MET A 139 4.64 -13.37 2.46
CA MET A 139 4.00 -12.95 1.22
C MET A 139 4.56 -13.75 0.04
N THR A 140 3.98 -14.93 -0.21
CA THR A 140 4.32 -15.77 -1.36
C THR A 140 3.80 -15.17 -2.67
N LYS A 141 4.35 -15.59 -3.82
CA LYS A 141 3.87 -15.18 -5.15
C LYS A 141 2.35 -15.33 -5.26
N LYS A 142 1.85 -16.54 -5.01
CA LYS A 142 0.42 -16.83 -5.05
C LYS A 142 -0.40 -15.90 -4.15
N LYS A 143 0.03 -15.69 -2.90
CA LYS A 143 -0.72 -14.84 -1.96
C LYS A 143 -0.79 -13.37 -2.41
N CYS A 144 0.31 -12.82 -2.90
CA CYS A 144 0.34 -11.45 -3.43
C CYS A 144 -0.57 -11.34 -4.66
N GLU A 145 -0.46 -12.26 -5.60
CA GLU A 145 -1.27 -12.21 -6.83
C GLU A 145 -2.76 -12.42 -6.56
N ASP A 146 -3.12 -13.37 -5.69
CA ASP A 146 -4.51 -13.61 -5.30
C ASP A 146 -5.11 -12.38 -4.61
N PHE A 147 -4.35 -11.71 -3.74
CA PHE A 147 -4.78 -10.46 -3.10
C PHE A 147 -5.15 -9.38 -4.13
N PHE A 148 -4.31 -9.18 -5.16
CA PHE A 148 -4.56 -8.16 -6.19
C PHE A 148 -5.54 -8.60 -7.28
N ARG A 149 -5.92 -9.88 -7.36
CA ARG A 149 -6.97 -10.39 -8.26
C ARG A 149 -8.36 -10.33 -7.65
N ASP A 150 -8.45 -10.24 -6.33
CA ASP A 150 -9.73 -10.17 -5.63
C ASP A 150 -10.26 -8.74 -5.62
N ASP A 151 -11.17 -8.44 -6.55
CA ASP A 151 -11.80 -7.13 -6.70
C ASP A 151 -12.54 -6.67 -5.43
N SER A 152 -12.98 -7.60 -4.58
CA SER A 152 -13.63 -7.27 -3.29
C SER A 152 -12.68 -6.58 -2.30
N LYS A 153 -11.36 -6.61 -2.55
CA LYS A 153 -10.36 -5.95 -1.71
C LYS A 153 -10.13 -4.49 -2.07
N PHE A 154 -10.80 -3.97 -3.11
CA PHE A 154 -10.52 -2.64 -3.62
C PHE A 154 -11.78 -1.84 -3.92
N PHE A 155 -11.69 -0.51 -3.76
CA PHE A 155 -12.69 0.40 -4.30
C PHE A 155 -12.45 0.58 -5.80
N LEU A 156 -13.31 0.00 -6.64
CA LEU A 156 -13.16 -0.04 -8.10
C LEU A 156 -14.19 0.84 -8.85
N GLY A 157 -14.93 1.69 -8.14
CA GLY A 157 -15.92 2.63 -8.70
C GLY A 157 -15.33 4.02 -8.95
N SER A 158 -15.69 4.57 -10.12
CA SER A 158 -15.35 5.88 -10.74
C SER A 158 -14.61 6.93 -9.91
N THR A 159 -13.38 7.25 -10.36
CA THR A 159 -12.64 8.52 -10.19
C THR A 159 -12.96 9.30 -8.92
N PHE A 160 -12.20 9.05 -7.86
CA PHE A 160 -11.90 10.12 -6.90
C PHE A 160 -10.97 11.11 -7.61
N SER A 161 -11.57 12.18 -8.12
CA SER A 161 -10.91 13.42 -8.56
C SER A 161 -10.09 14.04 -7.45
#